data_AF-A0A1A8K6Q1-F1
#
_entry.id   AF-A0A1A8K6Q1-F1
#
_cell.length_a   1.000
_cell.length_b   1.000
_cell.length_c   1.000
_cell.angle_alpha   90.00
_cell.angle_beta   90.00
_cell.angle_gamma   90.00
#
_symmetry.space_group_name_H-M   'P 1'
#
loop_
_entity.id
_entity.type
_entity.pdbx_description
1 polymer ?
#
loop_
_entity_poly.entity_id
_entity_poly.type
_entity_poly.pdbx_seq_one_letter_code
_entity_poly.pdbx_strand_id
1 'polypeptide(L)'
;LWTKQVLSIMEKSMVLLQDVTDGSLYEGVAYGTYTTRSLFQYMFLVQRHFAISHFGHPWLLKHFAFLYRTILPGFQRTVAIADSNYNWFYGPESQLVFLDRFVLRNGSGNWLAEQIHQNRVTEGPGQAGKGQRWCTLHTEFLWYDPGLIPKPPPDFRTSQLHLFEDWGVVTYGSALPTDINGTFLS
;
A
#
# COMPACT_ATOMS: atom_id res chain seq x y z
N LEU A 1 -22.34 18.90 -13.07
CA LEU A 1 -21.27 19.87 -12.74
C LEU A 1 -20.19 19.24 -11.84
N TRP A 2 -20.54 18.66 -10.69
CA TRP A 2 -19.56 18.11 -9.72
C TRP A 2 -18.71 16.95 -10.24
N THR A 3 -19.32 15.95 -10.90
CA THR A 3 -18.58 14.82 -11.50
C THR A 3 -17.52 15.30 -12.49
N LYS A 4 -17.87 16.25 -13.37
CA LYS A 4 -16.94 16.83 -14.34
C LYS A 4 -15.75 17.49 -13.65
N GLN A 5 -15.98 18.21 -12.55
CA GLN A 5 -14.91 18.84 -11.78
C GLN A 5 -13.98 17.80 -11.13
N VAL A 6 -14.54 16.77 -10.50
CA VAL A 6 -13.76 15.68 -9.88
C VAL A 6 -12.91 14.97 -10.93
N LEU A 7 -13.51 14.56 -12.06
CA LEU A 7 -12.78 13.92 -13.16
C LEU A 7 -11.67 14.84 -13.69
N SER A 8 -11.96 16.13 -13.90
CA SER A 8 -10.94 17.06 -14.40
C SER A 8 -9.74 17.24 -13.47
N ILE A 9 -9.92 17.13 -12.16
CA ILE A 9 -8.82 17.26 -11.19
C ILE A 9 -8.06 15.94 -11.12
N MET A 10 -8.79 14.84 -10.86
CA MET A 10 -8.17 13.53 -10.63
C MET A 10 -7.45 13.00 -11.87
N GLU A 11 -8.01 13.16 -13.08
CA GLU A 11 -7.36 12.70 -14.31
C GLU A 11 -6.05 13.46 -14.60
N LYS A 12 -5.97 14.76 -14.26
CA LYS A 12 -4.71 15.51 -14.35
C LYS A 12 -3.67 14.94 -13.38
N SER A 13 -4.08 14.68 -12.14
CA SER A 13 -3.20 14.05 -11.15
C SER A 13 -2.76 12.65 -11.58
N MET A 14 -3.63 11.86 -12.21
CA MET A 14 -3.28 10.55 -12.76
C MET A 14 -2.21 10.67 -13.84
N VAL A 15 -2.33 11.64 -14.76
CA VAL A 15 -1.30 11.88 -15.79
C VAL A 15 0.04 12.23 -15.15
N LEU A 16 0.07 13.14 -14.18
CA LEU A 16 1.31 13.53 -13.49
C LEU A 16 1.92 12.37 -12.68
N LEU A 17 1.08 11.49 -12.12
CA LEU A 17 1.54 10.33 -11.36
C LEU A 17 2.27 9.30 -12.24
N GLN A 18 2.15 9.37 -13.57
CA GLN A 18 2.92 8.51 -14.48
C GLN A 18 4.43 8.75 -14.39
N ASP A 19 4.83 9.97 -14.03
CA ASP A 19 6.24 10.33 -13.90
C ASP A 19 6.88 9.75 -12.62
N VAL A 20 6.07 9.21 -11.69
CA VAL A 20 6.56 8.48 -10.51
C VAL A 20 6.74 7.00 -10.87
N THR A 21 7.97 6.60 -11.09
CA THR A 21 8.36 5.31 -11.69
C THR A 21 8.57 4.18 -10.68
N ASP A 22 8.76 4.51 -9.41
CA ASP A 22 9.04 3.54 -8.34
C ASP A 22 7.80 3.15 -7.49
N GLY A 23 6.62 3.69 -7.82
CA GLY A 23 5.37 3.41 -7.12
C GLY A 23 5.23 4.08 -5.75
N SER A 24 6.17 4.94 -5.36
CA SER A 24 6.17 5.63 -4.07
C SER A 24 5.20 6.83 -4.04
N LEU A 25 5.06 7.43 -2.86
CA LEU A 25 4.46 8.75 -2.70
C LEU A 25 5.39 9.57 -1.81
N TYR A 26 5.71 10.79 -2.26
CA TYR A 26 6.71 11.65 -1.62
C TYR A 26 6.37 12.03 -0.16
N GLU A 27 5.09 12.01 0.21
CA GLU A 27 4.61 12.29 1.58
C GLU A 27 4.91 11.17 2.60
N GLY A 28 5.56 10.08 2.15
CA GLY A 28 5.88 8.94 3.00
C GLY A 28 4.73 7.95 3.17
N VAL A 29 4.98 6.87 3.90
CA VAL A 29 4.11 5.69 3.90
C VAL A 29 2.76 5.97 4.57
N ALA A 30 2.76 6.68 5.70
CA ALA A 30 1.52 6.97 6.43
C ALA A 30 0.56 7.85 5.61
N TYR A 31 1.01 9.02 5.14
CA TYR A 31 0.22 9.86 4.22
C TYR A 31 -0.03 9.18 2.88
N GLY A 32 0.90 8.37 2.39
CA GLY A 32 0.69 7.56 1.20
C GLY A 32 -0.55 6.68 1.30
N THR A 33 -0.78 6.04 2.46
CA THR A 33 -2.02 5.26 2.69
C THR A 33 -3.28 6.12 2.84
N TYR A 34 -3.16 7.37 3.26
CA TYR A 34 -4.24 8.35 3.19
C TYR A 34 -4.62 8.58 1.72
N THR A 35 -3.64 8.93 0.89
CA THR A 35 -3.84 9.20 -0.54
C THR A 35 -4.44 7.99 -1.26
N THR A 36 -3.87 6.80 -1.07
CA THR A 36 -4.34 5.60 -1.77
C THR A 36 -5.68 5.08 -1.29
N ARG A 37 -6.10 5.37 -0.05
CA ARG A 37 -7.48 5.10 0.40
C ARG A 37 -8.51 5.72 -0.54
N SER A 38 -8.33 6.99 -0.91
CA SER A 38 -9.27 7.70 -1.79
C SER A 38 -8.97 7.44 -3.27
N LEU A 39 -7.70 7.34 -3.66
CA LEU A 39 -7.30 7.11 -5.04
C LEU A 39 -7.80 5.76 -5.56
N PHE A 40 -7.74 4.70 -4.76
CA PHE A 40 -8.23 3.37 -5.18
C PHE A 40 -9.75 3.33 -5.27
N GLN A 41 -10.45 4.05 -4.39
CA GLN A 41 -11.90 4.25 -4.53
C GLN A 41 -12.22 4.98 -5.84
N TYR A 42 -11.47 6.03 -6.17
CA TYR A 42 -11.61 6.73 -7.45
C TYR A 42 -11.45 5.78 -8.63
N MET A 43 -10.32 5.08 -8.72
CA MET A 43 -10.02 4.12 -9.79
C MET A 43 -11.11 3.05 -9.94
N PHE A 44 -11.57 2.48 -8.81
CA PHE A 44 -12.65 1.50 -8.82
C PHE A 44 -13.97 2.06 -9.32
N LEU A 45 -14.39 3.21 -8.78
CA LEU A 45 -15.71 3.80 -9.06
C LEU A 45 -15.78 4.33 -10.49
N VAL A 46 -14.74 4.99 -11.00
CA VAL A 46 -14.76 5.52 -12.37
C VAL A 46 -14.69 4.42 -13.42
N GLN A 47 -13.97 3.32 -13.13
CA GLN A 47 -14.03 2.14 -13.98
C GLN A 47 -15.43 1.53 -13.97
N ARG A 48 -16.02 1.32 -12.79
CA ARG A 48 -17.33 0.68 -12.65
C ARG A 48 -18.47 1.49 -13.28
N HIS A 49 -18.46 2.82 -13.11
CA HIS A 49 -19.60 3.68 -13.47
C HIS A 49 -19.42 4.43 -14.79
N PHE A 50 -18.18 4.61 -15.26
CA PHE A 50 -17.89 5.38 -16.47
C PHE A 50 -16.97 4.64 -17.46
N ALA A 51 -16.57 3.40 -17.17
CA ALA A 51 -15.62 2.62 -17.98
C ALA A 51 -14.26 3.31 -18.21
N ILE A 52 -13.82 4.12 -17.23
CA ILE A 52 -12.50 4.75 -17.22
C ILE A 52 -11.56 3.89 -16.41
N SER A 53 -10.66 3.16 -17.07
CA SER A 53 -9.75 2.22 -16.41
C SER A 53 -8.39 2.84 -16.12
N HIS A 54 -7.93 2.67 -14.88
CA HIS A 54 -6.59 3.04 -14.42
C HIS A 54 -5.79 1.86 -13.88
N PHE A 55 -6.27 0.62 -14.04
CA PHE A 55 -5.61 -0.55 -13.46
C PHE A 55 -4.29 -0.92 -14.13
N GLY A 56 -4.05 -0.45 -15.36
CA GLY A 56 -2.77 -0.58 -16.06
C GLY A 56 -1.79 0.57 -15.83
N HIS A 57 -2.08 1.47 -14.88
CA HIS A 57 -1.27 2.67 -14.65
C HIS A 57 0.14 2.32 -14.17
N PRO A 58 1.23 2.84 -14.77
CA PRO A 58 2.61 2.45 -14.46
C PRO A 58 2.97 2.51 -12.98
N TRP A 59 2.65 3.62 -12.31
CA TRP A 59 2.83 3.78 -10.86
C TRP A 59 2.08 2.70 -10.05
N LEU A 60 0.86 2.35 -10.46
CA LEU A 60 0.04 1.37 -9.72
C LEU A 60 0.66 -0.03 -9.78
N LEU A 61 1.24 -0.39 -10.92
CA LEU A 61 1.97 -1.65 -11.10
C LEU A 61 3.19 -1.78 -10.17
N LYS A 62 3.71 -0.65 -9.69
CA LYS A 62 4.89 -0.58 -8.80
C LYS A 62 4.51 -0.38 -7.33
N HIS A 63 3.30 0.10 -7.05
CA HIS A 63 2.89 0.52 -5.71
C HIS A 63 2.95 -0.59 -4.64
N PHE A 64 2.86 -1.87 -5.02
CA PHE A 64 3.10 -2.96 -4.07
C PHE A 64 4.50 -2.90 -3.44
N ALA A 65 5.52 -2.51 -4.21
CA ALA A 65 6.89 -2.36 -3.70
C ALA A 65 6.95 -1.28 -2.61
N PHE A 66 6.21 -0.18 -2.76
CA PHE A 66 6.15 0.85 -1.73
C PHE A 66 5.64 0.32 -0.39
N LEU A 67 4.60 -0.51 -0.36
CA LEU A 67 4.10 -1.10 0.88
C LEU A 67 5.00 -2.24 1.39
N TYR A 68 5.52 -3.09 0.50
CA TYR A 68 6.32 -4.26 0.86
C TYR A 68 7.75 -3.92 1.29
N ARG A 69 8.39 -2.91 0.70
CA ARG A 69 9.80 -2.56 0.95
C ARG A 69 10.00 -1.52 2.05
N THR A 70 8.91 -0.94 2.55
CA THR A 70 8.96 0.07 3.62
C THR A 70 8.51 -0.47 4.97
N ILE A 71 8.05 -1.72 5.03
CA ILE A 71 7.65 -2.38 6.27
C ILE A 71 8.88 -2.99 6.97
N LEU A 72 8.98 -2.75 8.27
CA LEU A 72 10.08 -3.28 9.10
C LEU A 72 9.85 -4.75 9.44
N PRO A 73 10.91 -5.46 9.90
CA PRO A 73 10.79 -6.79 10.46
C PRO A 73 9.68 -6.88 11.51
N GLY A 74 8.86 -7.94 11.42
CA GLY A 74 7.72 -8.16 12.33
C GLY A 74 6.40 -7.51 11.89
N PHE A 75 6.35 -6.86 10.73
CA PHE A 75 5.11 -6.41 10.08
C PHE A 75 4.26 -5.39 10.88
N GLN A 76 4.85 -4.69 11.86
CA GLN A 76 4.14 -3.76 12.75
C GLN A 76 4.40 -2.28 12.45
N ARG A 77 5.60 -1.97 11.94
CA ARG A 77 6.09 -0.61 11.72
C ARG A 77 6.50 -0.40 10.28
N THR A 78 6.50 0.84 9.86
CA THR A 78 7.07 1.26 8.58
C THR A 78 8.29 2.14 8.81
N VAL A 79 9.01 2.47 7.74
CA VAL A 79 10.20 3.33 7.76
C VAL A 79 9.96 4.72 8.38
N ALA A 80 8.69 5.17 8.44
CA ALA A 80 8.26 6.39 9.13
C ALA A 80 9.01 7.68 8.70
N ILE A 81 9.42 7.75 7.43
CA ILE A 81 9.94 8.96 6.79
C ILE A 81 8.80 9.99 6.62
N ALA A 82 9.15 11.28 6.71
CA ALA A 82 8.24 12.42 6.72
C ALA A 82 7.28 12.42 7.93
N ASP A 83 6.25 13.27 7.90
CA ASP A 83 5.24 13.30 8.95
C ASP A 83 4.45 11.99 8.95
N SER A 84 4.80 11.09 9.88
CA SER A 84 4.27 9.74 9.92
C SER A 84 3.87 9.35 11.34
N ASN A 85 2.91 8.43 11.44
CA ASN A 85 2.77 7.62 12.65
C ASN A 85 3.77 6.44 12.58
N TYR A 86 3.62 5.45 13.45
CA TYR A 86 4.49 4.27 13.46
C TYR A 86 4.35 3.37 12.22
N ASN A 87 3.26 3.48 11.45
CA ASN A 87 2.97 2.57 10.35
C ASN A 87 2.16 3.21 9.20
N TRP A 88 0.83 3.19 9.27
CA TRP A 88 -0.11 3.64 8.24
C TRP A 88 -1.25 4.44 8.86
N PHE A 89 -1.79 5.43 8.16
CA PHE A 89 -3.00 6.13 8.63
C PHE A 89 -4.29 5.36 8.35
N TYR A 90 -4.38 4.66 7.21
CA TYR A 90 -5.59 3.94 6.81
C TYR A 90 -5.24 2.57 6.18
N GLY A 91 -5.94 1.51 6.59
CA GLY A 91 -5.63 0.14 6.16
C GLY A 91 -4.32 -0.37 6.79
N PRO A 92 -3.36 -0.89 5.98
CA PRO A 92 -3.30 -0.90 4.52
C PRO A 92 -3.92 -2.15 3.86
N GLU A 93 -4.56 -3.04 4.62
CA GLU A 93 -5.13 -4.30 4.13
C GLU A 93 -6.08 -4.07 2.94
N SER A 94 -6.95 -3.06 3.05
CA SER A 94 -7.86 -2.68 1.95
C SER A 94 -7.13 -2.33 0.66
N GLN A 95 -6.00 -1.64 0.74
CA GLN A 95 -5.20 -1.25 -0.42
C GLN A 95 -4.45 -2.47 -0.99
N LEU A 96 -3.97 -3.37 -0.13
CA LEU A 96 -3.25 -4.58 -0.53
C LEU A 96 -4.15 -5.58 -1.24
N VAL A 97 -5.36 -5.84 -0.73
CA VAL A 97 -6.31 -6.75 -1.40
C VAL A 97 -6.86 -6.15 -2.70
N PHE A 98 -6.97 -4.81 -2.78
CA PHE A 98 -7.24 -4.12 -4.04
C PHE A 98 -6.15 -4.37 -5.07
N LEU A 99 -4.87 -4.18 -4.70
CA LEU A 99 -3.74 -4.45 -5.58
C LEU A 99 -3.73 -5.91 -6.02
N ASP A 100 -4.01 -6.86 -5.13
CA ASP A 100 -4.02 -8.27 -5.53
C ASP A 100 -5.13 -8.58 -6.53
N ARG A 101 -6.35 -8.11 -6.27
CA ARG A 101 -7.50 -8.37 -7.14
C ARG A 101 -7.38 -7.74 -8.52
N PHE A 102 -6.94 -6.48 -8.58
CA PHE A 102 -7.00 -5.67 -9.79
C PHE A 102 -5.66 -5.50 -10.50
N VAL A 103 -4.54 -5.86 -9.87
CA VAL A 103 -3.18 -5.61 -10.39
C VAL A 103 -2.32 -6.87 -10.39
N LEU A 104 -1.94 -7.39 -9.21
CA LEU A 104 -0.93 -8.46 -9.07
C LEU A 104 -1.47 -9.83 -9.47
N ARG A 105 -2.70 -10.16 -9.00
CA ARG A 105 -3.42 -11.41 -9.25
C ARG A 105 -2.59 -12.66 -8.94
N ASN A 106 -1.84 -12.62 -7.85
CA ASN A 106 -0.88 -13.68 -7.53
C ASN A 106 -0.88 -14.10 -6.05
N GLY A 107 -1.67 -13.46 -5.19
CA GLY A 107 -1.81 -13.80 -3.77
C GLY A 107 -0.85 -13.04 -2.84
N SER A 108 0.09 -12.25 -3.36
CA SER A 108 1.07 -11.52 -2.54
C SER A 108 0.50 -10.30 -1.82
N GLY A 109 -0.52 -9.66 -2.37
CA GLY A 109 -1.24 -8.59 -1.68
C GLY A 109 -2.05 -9.15 -0.51
N ASN A 110 -2.81 -10.22 -0.75
CA ASN A 110 -3.57 -10.92 0.27
C ASN A 110 -2.66 -11.44 1.40
N TRP A 111 -1.52 -12.04 1.05
CA TRP A 111 -0.54 -12.51 2.03
C TRP A 111 0.01 -11.37 2.90
N LEU A 112 0.40 -10.24 2.30
CA LEU A 112 0.95 -9.14 3.09
C LEU A 112 -0.12 -8.52 3.99
N ALA A 113 -1.37 -8.42 3.52
CA ALA A 113 -2.51 -7.97 4.32
C ALA A 113 -2.70 -8.89 5.55
N GLU A 114 -2.63 -10.21 5.36
CA GLU A 114 -2.73 -11.18 6.44
C GLU A 114 -1.57 -11.05 7.44
N GLN A 115 -0.33 -10.89 6.98
CA GLN A 115 0.81 -10.68 7.88
C GLN A 115 0.65 -9.42 8.73
N ILE A 116 0.19 -8.31 8.14
CA ILE A 116 -0.05 -7.07 8.87
C ILE A 116 -1.20 -7.24 9.87
N HIS A 117 -2.30 -7.86 9.46
CA HIS A 117 -3.45 -8.11 10.32
C HIS A 117 -3.07 -8.94 11.56
N GLN A 118 -2.38 -10.06 11.35
CA GLN A 118 -1.97 -10.98 12.42
C GLN A 118 -1.00 -10.35 13.42
N ASN A 119 -0.18 -9.39 12.96
CA ASN A 119 0.84 -8.75 13.80
C ASN A 119 0.42 -7.39 14.34
N ARG A 120 -0.81 -6.92 14.07
CA ARG A 120 -1.26 -5.56 14.42
C ARG A 120 -1.20 -5.31 15.93
N VAL A 121 -0.62 -4.19 16.32
CA VAL A 121 -0.49 -3.78 17.74
C VAL A 121 -1.87 -3.45 18.31
N THR A 122 -2.25 -4.15 19.37
CA THR A 122 -3.55 -3.96 20.05
C THR A 122 -3.51 -2.86 21.11
N GLU A 123 -2.38 -2.66 21.77
CA GLU A 123 -2.16 -1.63 22.79
C GLU A 123 -0.74 -1.05 22.71
N GLY A 124 -0.60 0.25 22.94
CA GLY A 124 0.69 0.94 22.97
C GLY A 124 1.16 1.52 21.62
N PRO A 125 2.47 1.82 21.48
CA PRO A 125 3.03 2.45 20.28
C PRO A 125 2.77 1.63 19.01
N GLY A 126 2.12 2.25 18.02
CA GLY A 126 1.74 1.61 16.76
C GLY A 126 0.29 1.14 16.69
N GLN A 127 -0.48 1.28 17.77
CA GLN A 127 -1.93 1.11 17.72
C GLN A 127 -2.56 2.15 16.79
N ALA A 128 -3.45 1.70 15.90
CA ALA A 128 -4.19 2.57 15.00
C ALA A 128 -5.12 3.52 15.78
N GLY A 129 -5.21 4.79 15.34
CA GLY A 129 -6.06 5.79 15.97
C GLY A 129 -7.54 5.39 15.99
N LYS A 130 -8.27 5.73 17.06
CA LYS A 130 -9.70 5.37 17.23
C LYS A 130 -10.58 5.81 16.06
N GLY A 131 -10.32 6.98 15.47
CA GLY A 131 -11.07 7.50 14.32
C GLY A 131 -10.66 6.92 12.96
N GLN A 132 -9.59 6.13 12.90
CA GLN A 132 -9.00 5.64 11.65
C GLN A 132 -9.14 4.12 11.49
N ARG A 133 -9.02 3.37 12.60
CA ARG A 133 -8.88 1.91 12.62
C ARG A 133 -9.95 1.09 11.91
N TRP A 134 -11.14 1.64 11.69
CA TRP A 134 -12.26 0.94 11.04
C TRP A 134 -12.65 1.55 9.69
N CYS A 135 -11.96 2.60 9.25
CA CYS A 135 -12.34 3.40 8.08
C CYS A 135 -12.41 2.57 6.79
N THR A 136 -11.53 1.58 6.62
CA THR A 136 -11.36 0.84 5.36
C THR A 136 -11.85 -0.60 5.39
N LEU A 137 -12.45 -1.06 6.50
CA LEU A 137 -12.90 -2.46 6.63
C LEU A 137 -13.92 -2.86 5.56
N HIS A 138 -14.79 -1.91 5.18
CA HIS A 138 -15.84 -2.16 4.19
C HIS A 138 -15.26 -2.32 2.77
N THR A 139 -14.27 -1.51 2.38
CA THR A 139 -13.60 -1.66 1.08
C THR A 139 -12.68 -2.87 1.03
N GLU A 140 -12.03 -3.20 2.15
CA GLU A 140 -11.26 -4.44 2.30
C GLU A 140 -12.14 -5.66 2.02
N PHE A 141 -13.31 -5.74 2.66
CA PHE A 141 -14.27 -6.82 2.45
C PHE A 141 -14.75 -6.89 0.98
N LEU A 142 -15.07 -5.74 0.37
CA LEU A 142 -15.57 -5.68 -1.01
C LEU A 142 -14.51 -6.03 -2.05
N TRP A 143 -13.25 -5.66 -1.82
CA TRP A 143 -12.17 -5.82 -2.77
C TRP A 143 -11.36 -7.11 -2.58
N TYR A 144 -11.50 -7.79 -1.45
CA TYR A 144 -10.90 -9.11 -1.27
C TYR A 144 -11.41 -10.11 -2.32
N ASP A 145 -10.49 -10.89 -2.90
CA ASP A 145 -10.78 -11.98 -3.82
C ASP A 145 -10.35 -13.32 -3.18
N PRO A 146 -11.28 -14.17 -2.72
CA PRO A 146 -10.95 -15.44 -2.10
C PRO A 146 -10.38 -16.48 -3.07
N GLY A 147 -10.47 -16.24 -4.39
CA GLY A 147 -9.84 -17.11 -5.40
C GLY A 147 -8.31 -16.95 -5.47
N LEU A 148 -7.78 -15.86 -4.92
CA LEU A 148 -6.34 -15.58 -4.85
C LEU A 148 -5.79 -16.05 -3.51
N ILE A 149 -5.28 -17.28 -3.47
CA ILE A 149 -4.71 -17.88 -2.26
C ILE A 149 -3.51 -17.05 -1.78
N PRO A 150 -3.47 -16.63 -0.49
CA PRO A 150 -2.34 -15.90 0.08
C PRO A 150 -1.01 -16.60 -0.17
N LYS A 151 -0.09 -15.92 -0.86
CA LYS A 151 1.24 -16.44 -1.19
C LYS A 151 2.32 -15.38 -1.01
N PRO A 152 3.39 -15.63 -0.23
CA PRO A 152 4.48 -14.67 -0.06
C PRO A 152 5.16 -14.36 -1.40
N PRO A 153 5.71 -13.14 -1.57
CA PRO A 153 6.62 -12.83 -2.66
C PRO A 153 7.79 -13.83 -2.71
N PRO A 154 8.34 -14.15 -3.90
CA PRO A 154 9.38 -15.16 -4.06
C PRO A 154 10.66 -14.92 -3.24
N ASP A 155 10.93 -13.67 -2.90
CA ASP A 155 12.12 -13.21 -2.17
C ASP A 155 11.89 -13.03 -0.66
N PHE A 156 10.69 -13.36 -0.15
CA PHE A 156 10.40 -13.32 1.28
C PHE A 156 11.42 -14.15 2.08
N ARG A 157 11.81 -13.64 3.26
CA ARG A 157 12.90 -14.15 4.14
C ARG A 157 14.33 -13.95 3.61
N THR A 158 14.49 -13.28 2.49
CA THR A 158 15.82 -12.86 2.01
C THR A 158 15.95 -11.35 2.18
N SER A 159 17.02 -10.89 2.84
CA SER A 159 17.29 -9.45 2.93
C SER A 159 17.60 -8.90 1.54
N GLN A 160 16.75 -8.00 1.06
CA GLN A 160 16.89 -7.35 -0.24
C GLN A 160 17.18 -5.88 -0.05
N LEU A 161 18.07 -5.33 -0.89
CA LEU A 161 18.22 -3.89 -1.09
C LEU A 161 17.18 -3.44 -2.11
N HIS A 162 16.48 -2.34 -1.83
CA HIS A 162 15.57 -1.70 -2.77
C HIS A 162 15.85 -0.20 -2.83
N LEU A 163 15.90 0.35 -4.04
CA LEU A 163 16.05 1.79 -4.29
C LEU A 163 14.73 2.31 -4.88
N PHE A 164 14.15 3.31 -4.21
CA PHE A 164 13.08 4.14 -4.73
C PHE A 164 13.71 5.37 -5.38
N GLU A 165 13.90 5.33 -6.71
CA GLU A 165 14.62 6.38 -7.45
C GLU A 165 13.91 7.74 -7.43
N ASP A 166 12.58 7.76 -7.49
CA ASP A 166 11.79 9.00 -7.43
C ASP A 166 11.63 9.49 -6.00
N TRP A 167 11.46 8.58 -5.03
CA TRP A 167 11.39 8.98 -3.63
C TRP A 167 12.75 9.43 -3.08
N GLY A 168 13.84 8.89 -3.63
CA GLY A 168 15.21 9.10 -3.13
C GLY A 168 15.52 8.30 -1.86
N VAL A 169 14.90 7.13 -1.67
CA VAL A 169 15.03 6.30 -0.45
C VAL A 169 15.58 4.93 -0.80
N VAL A 170 16.57 4.48 -0.04
CA VAL A 170 17.05 3.09 -0.07
C VAL A 170 16.44 2.36 1.12
N THR A 171 16.07 1.10 0.97
CA THR A 171 15.76 0.21 2.10
C THR A 171 16.50 -1.10 1.97
N TYR A 172 16.80 -1.72 3.11
CA TYR A 172 17.41 -3.05 3.18
C TYR A 172 16.77 -3.85 4.31
N GLY A 173 16.45 -5.13 4.04
CA GLY A 173 15.92 -6.05 5.06
C GLY A 173 14.45 -5.82 5.45
N SER A 174 13.67 -5.24 4.55
CA SER A 174 12.22 -5.04 4.72
C SER A 174 11.44 -6.36 4.73
N ALA A 175 10.26 -6.37 5.36
CA ALA A 175 9.30 -7.48 5.34
C ALA A 175 9.88 -8.85 5.75
N LEU A 176 10.79 -8.85 6.72
CA LEU A 176 11.32 -10.06 7.33
C LEU A 176 10.54 -10.42 8.61
N PRO A 177 10.56 -11.69 9.06
CA PRO A 177 10.21 -12.01 10.43
C PRO A 177 11.15 -11.30 11.41
N THR A 178 10.69 -11.06 12.64
CA THR A 178 11.57 -10.58 13.72
C THR A 178 12.51 -11.71 14.13
N ASP A 179 13.81 -11.52 13.91
CA ASP A 179 14.85 -12.48 14.25
C ASP A 179 16.14 -11.72 14.65
N ILE A 180 17.05 -12.38 15.37
CA ILE A 180 18.33 -11.82 15.86
C ILE A 180 19.17 -11.28 14.69
N ASN A 181 19.09 -11.92 13.53
CA ASN A 181 19.79 -11.50 12.31
C ASN A 181 18.90 -10.73 11.32
N GLY A 182 17.66 -10.42 11.69
CA GLY A 182 16.70 -9.67 10.88
C GLY A 182 16.88 -8.17 11.05
N THR A 183 17.92 -7.60 10.43
CA THR A 183 18.20 -6.16 10.48
C THR A 183 17.48 -5.39 9.37
N PHE A 184 17.04 -4.17 9.68
CA PHE A 184 16.50 -3.22 8.72
C PHE A 184 17.37 -1.94 8.67
N LEU A 185 17.51 -1.36 7.48
CA LEU A 185 18.19 -0.09 7.24
C LEU A 185 17.43 0.72 6.17
N SER A 186 17.40 2.04 6.31
CA SER A 186 16.96 2.97 5.26
C SER A 186 17.80 4.24 5.24
#